data_AF-A0A8T5QU63-F1
#
_entry.id   AF-A0A8T5QU63-F1
#
_cell.length_a   1.000
_cell.length_b   1.000
_cell.length_c   1.000
_cell.angle_alpha   90.00
_cell.angle_beta   90.00
_cell.angle_gamma   90.00
#
_symmetry.space_group_name_H-M   'P 1'
#
loop_
_entity.id
_entity.type
_entity.pdbx_description
1 polymer ?
#
loop_
_entity_poly.entity_id
_entity_poly.type
_entity_poly.pdbx_seq_one_letter_code
_entity_poly.pdbx_strand_id
1 'polypeptide(L)' 'MDIKKLAETLHPLERKVLPVLAKTSSFSELIKHSGLKDVEVMRALQWLQNKGVVKLKDETKQVISFDKNGEQYAKQGLP' A
#
# COMPACT_ATOMS: atom_id res chain seq x y z
N MET A 1 26.83 3.30 2.94
CA MET A 1 26.24 2.29 2.02
C MET A 1 26.59 2.71 0.61
N ASP A 2 27.17 1.82 -0.19
CA ASP A 2 27.43 2.11 -1.60
C ASP A 2 26.13 1.94 -2.39
N ILE A 3 25.67 3.01 -3.05
CA ILE A 3 24.40 3.03 -3.79
C ILE A 3 24.40 1.99 -4.90
N LYS A 4 25.54 1.74 -5.54
CA LYS A 4 25.65 0.74 -6.62
C LYS A 4 25.43 -0.67 -6.08
N LYS A 5 26.07 -1.01 -4.96
CA LYS A 5 25.89 -2.30 -4.28
C LYS A 5 24.44 -2.51 -3.84
N LEU A 6 23.79 -1.46 -3.33
CA LEU A 6 22.37 -1.53 -2.97
C LEU A 6 21.50 -1.82 -4.19
N ALA A 7 21.69 -1.09 -5.30
CA ALA A 7 20.92 -1.27 -6.53
C ALA A 7 21.06 -2.68 -7.12
N GLU A 8 22.26 -3.28 -7.03
CA GLU A 8 22.52 -4.66 -7.44
C GLU A 8 21.72 -5.67 -6.60
N THR A 9 21.51 -5.40 -5.31
CA THR A 9 20.75 -6.29 -4.41
C THR A 9 19.24 -6.17 -4.51
N LEU A 10 18.70 -5.20 -5.27
CA LEU A 10 17.27 -4.99 -5.42
C LEU A 10 16.64 -6.05 -6.33
N HIS A 11 15.60 -6.69 -5.83
CA HIS A 11 14.74 -7.62 -6.55
C HIS A 11 13.95 -6.89 -7.65
N PRO A 12 13.56 -7.56 -8.76
CA PRO A 12 12.76 -6.96 -9.83
C PRO A 12 11.50 -6.21 -9.37
N LEU A 13 10.78 -6.73 -8.37
CA LEU A 13 9.60 -6.07 -7.80
C LEU A 13 9.96 -4.75 -7.08
N GLU A 14 11.05 -4.74 -6.31
CA GLU A 14 11.53 -3.53 -5.64
C GLU A 14 11.90 -2.45 -6.65
N ARG A 15 12.58 -2.84 -7.75
CA ARG A 15 12.95 -1.92 -8.84
C ARG A 15 11.73 -1.32 -9.55
N LYS A 16 10.60 -2.03 -9.59
CA LYS A 16 9.34 -1.51 -10.16
C LYS A 16 8.60 -0.59 -9.18
N VAL A 17 8.63 -0.88 -7.88
CA VAL A 17 7.89 -0.11 -6.86
C VAL A 17 8.65 1.16 -6.43
N LEU A 18 9.97 1.11 -6.32
CA LEU A 18 10.79 2.21 -5.81
C LEU A 18 10.65 3.53 -6.60
N PRO A 19 10.58 3.54 -7.96
CA PRO A 19 10.35 4.76 -8.71
C PRO A 19 8.94 5.35 -8.52
N VAL A 20 7.95 4.51 -8.22
CA VAL A 20 6.57 4.94 -7.97
C VAL A 20 6.45 5.58 -6.59
N LEU A 21 7.21 5.08 -5.61
CA LEU A 21 7.32 5.68 -4.28
C LEU A 21 7.82 7.13 -4.28
N ALA A 22 8.56 7.54 -5.31
CA ALA A 22 8.97 8.94 -5.48
C ALA A 22 7.79 9.88 -5.81
N LYS A 23 6.66 9.33 -6.27
CA LYS A 23 5.46 10.09 -6.64
C LYS A 23 4.34 9.99 -5.61
N THR A 24 4.20 8.83 -4.97
CA THR A 24 3.12 8.56 -4.01
C THR A 24 3.54 7.55 -2.95
N SER A 25 3.01 7.70 -1.74
CA SER A 25 3.15 6.74 -0.64
C SER A 25 1.86 5.95 -0.38
N SER A 26 0.79 6.20 -1.13
CA SER A 26 -0.47 5.48 -0.99
C SER A 26 -0.36 4.07 -1.55
N PHE A 27 -0.66 3.05 -0.74
CA PHE A 27 -0.58 1.65 -1.15
C PHE A 27 -1.46 1.34 -2.39
N SER A 28 -2.67 1.91 -2.44
CA SER A 28 -3.58 1.75 -3.58
C SER A 28 -3.01 2.37 -4.86
N GLU A 29 -2.38 3.55 -4.76
CA GLU A 29 -1.76 4.20 -5.90
C GLU A 29 -0.48 3.48 -6.36
N LEU A 30 0.29 2.92 -5.42
CA LEU A 30 1.45 2.08 -5.74
C LEU A 30 1.04 0.87 -6.59
N ILE A 31 -0.06 0.19 -6.24
CA ILE A 31 -0.62 -0.90 -7.04
C ILE A 31 -0.98 -0.40 -8.44
N LYS A 32 -1.76 0.68 -8.52
CA LYS A 32 -2.24 1.23 -9.79
C LYS A 32 -1.11 1.65 -10.73
N HIS A 33 -0.08 2.31 -10.19
CA HIS A 33 1.02 2.86 -11.00
C HIS A 33 2.17 1.88 -11.26
N SER A 34 2.35 0.85 -10.42
CA SER A 34 3.36 -0.20 -10.66
C SER A 34 2.87 -1.29 -11.61
N GLY A 35 1.54 -1.44 -11.77
CA GLY A 35 0.93 -2.51 -12.56
C GLY A 35 1.12 -3.91 -11.95
N LEU A 36 1.48 -3.96 -10.66
CA LEU A 36 1.67 -5.19 -9.89
C LEU A 36 0.41 -5.53 -9.10
N LYS A 37 0.29 -6.78 -8.67
CA LYS A 37 -0.76 -7.18 -7.71
C LYS A 37 -0.46 -6.62 -6.32
N ASP A 38 -1.50 -6.51 -5.51
CA ASP A 38 -1.44 -6.12 -4.10
C ASP A 38 -0.35 -6.88 -3.30
N VAL A 39 -0.33 -8.21 -3.42
CA VAL A 39 0.64 -9.08 -2.75
C VAL A 39 2.08 -8.84 -3.22
N GLU A 40 2.26 -8.49 -4.50
CA GLU A 40 3.58 -8.20 -5.07
C GLU A 40 4.11 -6.84 -4.60
N VAL A 41 3.26 -5.82 -4.56
CA VAL A 41 3.60 -4.50 -4.00
C VAL A 41 3.93 -4.63 -2.53
N MET A 42 3.10 -5.33 -1.75
CA MET A 42 3.36 -5.56 -0.32
C MET A 42 4.70 -6.27 -0.12
N ARG A 43 5.00 -7.30 -0.93
CA ARG A 43 6.27 -8.03 -0.83
C ARG A 43 7.47 -7.14 -1.16
N ALA A 44 7.38 -6.31 -2.20
CA ALA A 44 8.41 -5.36 -2.55
C ALA A 44 8.69 -4.37 -1.41
N LEU A 45 7.62 -3.82 -0.82
CA LEU A 45 7.72 -2.90 0.32
C LEU A 45 8.37 -3.54 1.55
N GLN A 46 8.00 -4.79 1.87
CA GLN A 46 8.63 -5.55 2.97
C GLN A 46 10.12 -5.80 2.72
N TRP A 47 10.52 -6.15 1.50
CA TRP A 47 11.94 -6.32 1.17
C TRP A 47 12.73 -5.02 1.24
N LEU A 48 12.15 -3.92 0.74
CA LEU A 48 12.76 -2.59 0.86
C LEU A 48 12.90 -2.18 2.33
N GLN A 49 11.92 -2.53 3.18
CA GLN A 49 11.97 -2.28 4.62
C GLN A 49 13.08 -3.10 5.29
N ASN A 50 13.19 -4.38 4.96
CA ASN A 50 14.27 -5.24 5.47
C ASN A 50 15.66 -4.75 5.07
N LYS A 51 15.77 -4.11 3.89
CA LYS A 51 17.00 -3.45 3.44
C LYS A 51 17.23 -2.06 4.05
N GLY A 52 16.31 -1.57 4.88
CA GLY A 52 16.38 -0.25 5.50
C GLY A 52 16.13 0.93 4.56
N VAL A 53 15.58 0.68 3.36
CA VAL A 53 15.34 1.70 2.33
C VAL A 53 14.03 2.46 2.60
N VAL A 54 13.02 1.77 3.14
CA VAL A 54 11.72 2.36 3.49
C VAL A 54 11.31 1.99 4.91
N LYS A 55 10.42 2.78 5.52
CA LYS A 55 9.74 2.42 6.76
C LYS A 55 8.25 2.31 6.48
N LEU A 56 7.67 1.14 6.74
CA LEU A 56 6.23 0.97 6.68
C LEU A 56 5.61 1.47 7.98
N LYS A 57 4.54 2.26 7.86
CA LYS A 57 3.72 2.71 8.97
C LYS A 57 2.32 2.19 8.72
N ASP A 58 1.85 1.35 9.64
CA ASP A 58 0.49 0.84 9.60
C ASP A 58 -0.36 1.66 10.55
N GLU A 59 -1.46 2.22 10.02
CA GLU A 59 -2.47 2.90 10.82
C GLU A 59 -3.78 2.12 10.70
N THR A 60 -4.21 1.53 11.81
CA THR A 60 -5.52 0.87 11.88
C THR A 60 -6.60 1.93 12.14
N LYS A 61 -7.60 2.01 11.27
CA LYS A 61 -8.77 2.87 11.44
C LYS A 61 -10.02 2.01 11.63
N GLN A 62 -10.81 2.29 12.66
CA GLN A 62 -12.16 1.76 12.76
C GLN A 62 -13.08 2.57 11.86
N VAL A 63 -13.84 1.86 11.01
CA VAL A 63 -14.85 2.45 10.14
C VAL A 63 -16.19 1.82 10.52
N ILE A 64 -17.17 2.66 10.85
CA ILE A 64 -18.55 2.25 11.08
C ILE A 64 -19.34 2.68 9.86
N SER A 65 -19.98 1.73 9.19
CA SER A 65 -20.86 1.97 8.04
C SER A 65 -22.23 1.38 8.34
N PHE A 66 -23.29 2.04 7.85
CA PHE A 66 -24.62 1.44 7.90
C PHE A 66 -24.65 0.14 7.10
N ASP A 67 -25.37 -0.84 7.62
CA ASP A 67 -25.79 -1.98 6.82
C ASP A 67 -27.03 -1.61 6.00
N LYS A 68 -27.52 -2.53 5.17
CA LYS A 68 -28.68 -2.26 4.29
C LYS A 68 -29.90 -1.74 5.06
N ASN A 69 -30.16 -2.29 6.24
CA ASN A 69 -31.27 -1.88 7.10
C ASN A 69 -31.02 -0.51 7.72
N GLY A 70 -29.80 -0.25 8.18
CA GLY A 70 -29.38 1.06 8.68
C GLY A 70 -29.50 2.15 7.62
N GLU A 71 -29.12 1.87 6.36
CA GLU A 71 -29.32 2.82 5.25
C GLU A 71 -30.80 3.09 4.97
N GLN A 72 -31.64 2.04 5.06
CA GLN A 72 -33.07 2.16 4.83
C GLN A 72 -33.77 2.94 5.96
N TYR A 73 -33.51 2.58 7.22
CA TYR A 73 -34.11 3.24 8.39
C TYR A 73 -33.57 4.66 8.60
N ALA A 74 -32.33 4.96 8.20
CA ALA A 74 -31.83 6.32 8.17
C ALA A 74 -32.63 7.23 7.23
N LYS A 75 -33.24 6.67 6.17
CA LYS A 75 -34.08 7.41 5.20
C LYS A 75 -35.56 7.40 5.56
N GLN A 76 -36.07 6.27 6.06
CA GLN A 76 -37.51 6.01 6.21
C GLN A 76 -38.02 6.16 7.65
N GLY A 77 -37.12 6.31 8.63
CA GLY A 77 -37.48 6.23 10.04
C GLY A 77 -37.51 4.79 10.56
N LEU A 78 -37.60 4.65 11.87
CA LEU A 78 -37.73 3.35 12.52
C LEU A 78 -39.18 2.81 12.34
N PRO A 79 -39.36 1.48 12.29
CA PRO A 79 -40.67 0.85 12.19
C PRO A 79 -41.58 1.14 13.40
#